data_AF-A0AAX4JST3-F1
#
_entry.id   AF-A0AAX4JST3-F1
#
_cell.length_a   1.000
_cell.length_b   1.000
_cell.length_c   1.000
_cell.angle_alpha   90.00
_cell.angle_beta   90.00
_cell.angle_gamma   90.00
#
_symmetry.space_group_name_H-M   'P 1'
#
loop_
_entity.id
_entity.type
_entity.pdbx_description
1 polymer ?
#
loop_
_entity_poly.entity_id
_entity_poly.type
_entity_poly.pdbx_seq_one_letter_code
_entity_poly.pdbx_strand_id
1 'polypeptide(L)'
;MFNPIVFGIFTLIARSCVATPIDPASANQHLQARDGGKPLWSEGGPKVEDIKQDGFKDDWFLAGLASLANAQGSSKIQDIFKLDQRGIDNIDKASITLFNIDKWDKAEKTGEEYKGDSQDVKYADITSKYSGANDNWWVAALEYAAMKIGGSDDIKSVSFKNDGGPITAWSMITGIKSKEYKIDRTGDSWKSELWRVLKSAPESYVCIKSVSHPNEKMRSIITGVTWYAVLSVQGSQYDDHGQIVGENGGDGQVTLFDARAGSNITVSFVDLQDQVGWQVTPEKLDYPASPPQPPKA
;
A
#
# COMPACT_ATOMS: atom_id res chain seq x y z
N MET A 1 -21.23 40.71 -53.66
CA MET A 1 -20.11 40.28 -52.81
C MET A 1 -20.70 39.61 -51.59
N PHE A 2 -20.73 38.27 -51.56
CA PHE A 2 -21.21 37.49 -50.43
C PHE A 2 -20.01 36.75 -49.84
N ASN A 3 -19.78 36.93 -48.54
CA ASN A 3 -18.74 36.27 -47.78
C ASN A 3 -19.43 35.25 -46.87
N PRO A 4 -19.20 33.93 -46.99
CA PRO A 4 -19.75 32.98 -46.04
C PRO A 4 -18.80 32.84 -44.85
N ILE A 5 -19.32 33.12 -43.66
CA ILE A 5 -18.67 32.82 -42.38
C ILE A 5 -18.77 31.30 -42.17
N VAL A 6 -17.63 30.63 -42.15
CA VAL A 6 -17.51 29.21 -41.82
C VAL A 6 -17.57 29.08 -40.29
N PHE A 7 -18.69 28.59 -39.76
CA PHE A 7 -18.79 28.13 -38.37
C PHE A 7 -18.25 26.69 -38.28
N GLY A 8 -17.03 26.55 -37.79
CA GLY A 8 -16.45 25.25 -37.44
C GLY A 8 -17.03 24.75 -36.12
N ILE A 9 -17.85 23.69 -36.17
CA ILE A 9 -18.30 22.96 -34.99
C ILE A 9 -17.17 21.99 -34.59
N PHE A 10 -16.46 22.31 -33.51
CA PHE A 10 -15.59 21.36 -32.84
C PHE A 10 -16.46 20.43 -31.96
N THR A 11 -16.69 19.21 -32.45
CA THR A 11 -17.33 18.17 -31.65
C THR A 11 -16.33 17.62 -30.64
N LEU A 12 -16.44 18.06 -29.39
CA LEU A 12 -15.70 17.48 -28.27
C LEU A 12 -16.24 16.08 -28.01
N ILE A 13 -15.49 15.03 -28.40
CA ILE A 13 -15.83 13.65 -28.03
C ILE A 13 -15.48 13.48 -26.56
N ALA A 14 -16.45 13.73 -25.67
CA ALA A 14 -16.36 13.34 -24.28
C ALA A 14 -16.33 11.80 -24.22
N ARG A 15 -15.17 11.22 -23.91
CA ARG A 15 -15.08 9.81 -23.50
C ARG A 15 -15.82 9.69 -22.17
N SER A 16 -17.08 9.30 -22.23
CA SER A 16 -17.82 8.84 -21.07
C SER A 16 -17.13 7.58 -20.54
N CYS A 17 -16.33 7.72 -19.48
CA CYS A 17 -15.96 6.58 -18.65
C CYS A 17 -17.26 6.06 -18.04
N VAL A 18 -17.82 5.01 -18.63
CA VAL A 18 -18.92 4.26 -18.02
C VAL A 18 -18.30 3.51 -16.85
N ALA A 19 -18.38 4.08 -15.65
CA ALA A 19 -18.17 3.33 -14.43
C ALA A 19 -19.27 2.27 -14.39
N THR A 20 -18.92 1.02 -14.66
CA THR A 20 -19.81 -0.11 -14.39
C THR A 20 -20.14 -0.09 -12.90
N PRO A 21 -21.43 -0.09 -12.52
CA PRO A 21 -21.80 -0.18 -11.12
C PRO A 21 -21.29 -1.53 -10.57
N ILE A 22 -20.44 -1.44 -9.55
CA ILE A 22 -19.98 -2.61 -8.79
C ILE A 22 -21.19 -3.13 -8.03
N ASP A 23 -21.56 -4.39 -8.31
CA ASP A 23 -22.62 -5.11 -7.62
C ASP A 23 -22.28 -5.19 -6.12
N PRO A 24 -23.12 -4.66 -5.20
CA PRO A 24 -22.85 -4.65 -3.77
C PRO A 24 -23.28 -5.99 -3.16
N ALA A 25 -22.81 -7.11 -3.72
CA ALA A 25 -23.04 -8.40 -3.10
C ALA A 25 -22.30 -8.40 -1.75
N SER A 26 -23.09 -8.36 -0.66
CA SER A 26 -22.55 -8.25 0.68
C SER A 26 -21.68 -9.47 0.99
N ALA A 27 -20.60 -9.27 1.75
CA ALA A 27 -19.66 -10.31 2.13
C ALA A 27 -20.34 -11.51 2.86
N ASN A 28 -21.57 -11.35 3.38
CA ASN A 28 -22.40 -12.40 3.96
C ASN A 28 -23.03 -13.37 2.94
N GLN A 29 -23.31 -12.95 1.70
CA GLN A 29 -23.84 -13.85 0.65
C GLN A 29 -22.74 -14.78 0.09
N HIS A 30 -21.47 -14.39 0.18
CA HIS A 30 -20.35 -15.15 -0.36
C HIS A 30 -19.81 -16.23 0.58
N LEU A 31 -20.04 -16.13 1.90
CA LEU A 31 -19.73 -17.22 2.84
C LEU A 31 -20.49 -18.51 2.54
N GLN A 32 -21.66 -18.41 1.88
CA GLN A 32 -22.45 -19.56 1.44
C GLN A 32 -21.92 -20.21 0.15
N ALA A 33 -20.99 -19.56 -0.56
CA ALA A 33 -20.34 -20.07 -1.78
C ALA A 33 -18.95 -20.69 -1.53
N ARG A 34 -18.59 -20.95 -0.26
CA ARG A 34 -17.33 -21.59 0.18
C ARG A 34 -17.08 -23.03 -0.31
N ASP A 35 -17.90 -23.52 -1.23
CA ASP A 35 -17.73 -24.81 -1.93
C ASP A 35 -16.66 -24.75 -3.04
N GLY A 36 -16.04 -23.59 -3.27
CA GLY A 36 -14.86 -23.42 -4.12
C GLY A 36 -13.55 -23.86 -3.46
N GLY A 37 -12.47 -23.94 -4.26
CA GLY A 37 -11.12 -24.23 -3.72
C GLY A 37 -10.69 -23.19 -2.69
N LYS A 38 -9.76 -23.57 -1.80
CA LYS A 38 -9.24 -22.69 -0.72
C LYS A 38 -7.78 -22.27 -1.00
N PRO A 39 -7.51 -21.54 -2.10
CA PRO A 39 -6.14 -21.16 -2.43
C PRO A 39 -5.64 -20.15 -1.40
N LEU A 40 -4.43 -20.38 -0.85
CA LEU A 40 -3.82 -19.39 0.03
C LEU A 40 -3.43 -18.14 -0.77
N TRP A 41 -2.85 -18.35 -1.95
CA TRP A 41 -2.51 -17.34 -2.96
C TRP A 41 -2.45 -17.98 -4.34
N SER A 42 -2.38 -17.16 -5.38
CA SER A 42 -2.23 -17.63 -6.76
C SER A 42 -0.79 -18.05 -7.10
N GLU A 43 -0.59 -18.60 -8.30
CA GLU A 43 0.75 -18.89 -8.84
C GLU A 43 1.64 -17.63 -8.80
N GLY A 44 2.88 -17.79 -8.31
CA GLY A 44 3.82 -16.70 -8.07
C GLY A 44 3.77 -16.13 -6.65
N GLY A 45 2.80 -16.53 -5.82
CA GLY A 45 2.71 -16.13 -4.42
C GLY A 45 1.73 -14.99 -4.15
N PRO A 46 1.84 -14.36 -2.96
CA PRO A 46 1.08 -13.18 -2.57
C PRO A 46 1.28 -12.03 -3.57
N LYS A 47 0.19 -11.39 -3.99
CA LYS A 47 0.22 -10.24 -4.90
C LYS A 47 -0.63 -9.09 -4.39
N VAL A 48 -0.37 -7.91 -4.95
CA VAL A 48 -1.10 -6.68 -4.61
C VAL A 48 -2.59 -6.83 -4.96
N GLU A 49 -2.91 -7.54 -6.03
CA GLU A 49 -4.28 -7.77 -6.50
C GLU A 49 -5.13 -8.61 -5.54
N ASP A 50 -4.50 -9.31 -4.58
CA ASP A 50 -5.21 -10.10 -3.56
C ASP A 50 -5.76 -9.21 -2.42
N ILE A 51 -5.38 -7.93 -2.38
CA ILE A 51 -5.63 -7.05 -1.24
C ILE A 51 -6.85 -6.17 -1.52
N LYS A 52 -7.89 -6.33 -0.72
CA LYS A 52 -9.05 -5.43 -0.72
C LYS A 52 -9.64 -5.36 0.66
N GLN A 53 -9.79 -4.15 1.17
CA GLN A 53 -10.34 -3.89 2.48
C GLN A 53 -11.81 -4.32 2.54
N ASP A 54 -12.13 -5.10 3.57
CA ASP A 54 -13.49 -5.53 3.84
C ASP A 54 -14.04 -4.91 5.14
N GLY A 55 -14.26 -5.70 6.19
CA GLY A 55 -14.98 -5.27 7.39
C GLY A 55 -14.16 -4.49 8.40
N PHE A 56 -12.83 -4.53 8.31
CA PHE A 56 -11.92 -3.78 9.18
C PHE A 56 -11.56 -2.41 8.62
N LYS A 57 -11.10 -1.51 9.49
CA LYS A 57 -10.63 -0.16 9.14
C LYS A 57 -9.11 -0.11 9.27
N ASP A 58 -8.46 -0.82 8.38
CA ASP A 58 -7.04 -1.15 8.45
C ASP A 58 -6.33 -0.84 7.13
N ASP A 59 -6.76 0.21 6.41
CA ASP A 59 -6.12 0.66 5.17
C ASP A 59 -4.60 0.87 5.34
N TRP A 60 -4.15 1.28 6.51
CA TRP A 60 -2.73 1.40 6.84
C TRP A 60 -2.01 0.04 6.84
N PHE A 61 -2.66 -1.01 7.35
CA PHE A 61 -2.09 -2.36 7.42
C PHE A 61 -2.02 -2.94 6.02
N LEU A 62 -3.13 -2.84 5.28
CA LEU A 62 -3.26 -3.32 3.90
C LEU A 62 -2.35 -2.57 2.93
N ALA A 63 -2.17 -1.25 3.08
CA ALA A 63 -1.18 -0.49 2.32
C ALA A 63 0.23 -1.01 2.59
N GLY A 64 0.55 -1.32 3.85
CA GLY A 64 1.81 -1.95 4.21
C GLY A 64 2.01 -3.32 3.56
N LEU A 65 0.97 -4.16 3.51
CA LEU A 65 1.00 -5.44 2.80
C LEU A 65 1.18 -5.26 1.30
N ALA A 66 0.49 -4.30 0.69
CA ALA A 66 0.57 -4.02 -0.74
C ALA A 66 1.96 -3.55 -1.15
N SER A 67 2.59 -2.65 -0.38
CA SER A 67 3.97 -2.25 -0.67
C SER A 67 4.95 -3.41 -0.55
N LEU A 68 4.76 -4.31 0.43
CA LEU A 68 5.57 -5.52 0.60
C LEU A 68 5.40 -6.46 -0.59
N ALA A 69 4.15 -6.79 -0.97
CA ALA A 69 3.87 -7.65 -2.11
C ALA A 69 4.43 -7.08 -3.43
N ASN A 70 4.54 -5.76 -3.56
CA ASN A 70 5.13 -5.10 -4.72
C ASN A 70 6.67 -5.18 -4.78
N ALA A 71 7.38 -4.75 -3.72
CA ALA A 71 8.83 -4.53 -3.75
C ALA A 71 9.66 -5.80 -3.42
N GLN A 72 9.49 -6.87 -4.21
CA GLN A 72 10.10 -8.20 -4.03
C GLN A 72 9.67 -8.98 -2.77
N GLY A 73 8.76 -8.43 -1.96
CA GLY A 73 8.37 -8.98 -0.66
C GLY A 73 7.38 -10.13 -0.71
N SER A 74 6.93 -10.61 -1.89
CA SER A 74 6.15 -11.86 -1.98
C SER A 74 6.88 -13.03 -1.33
N SER A 75 8.21 -13.11 -1.46
CA SER A 75 9.02 -14.13 -0.78
C SER A 75 9.04 -13.94 0.74
N LYS A 76 9.18 -12.70 1.23
CA LYS A 76 9.14 -12.37 2.65
C LYS A 76 7.79 -12.68 3.29
N ILE A 77 6.71 -12.44 2.56
CA ILE A 77 5.37 -12.83 3.00
C ILE A 77 5.28 -14.36 3.00
N GLN A 78 5.79 -15.08 2.00
CA GLN A 78 5.77 -16.55 2.00
C GLN A 78 6.57 -17.16 3.16
N ASP A 79 7.75 -16.60 3.48
CA ASP A 79 8.66 -17.11 4.52
C ASP A 79 8.01 -17.18 5.92
N ILE A 80 7.02 -16.33 6.19
CA ILE A 80 6.31 -16.32 7.48
C ILE A 80 5.17 -17.35 7.55
N PHE A 81 4.78 -17.97 6.42
CA PHE A 81 3.78 -19.04 6.39
C PHE A 81 4.45 -20.41 6.44
N LYS A 82 4.07 -21.20 7.42
CA LYS A 82 4.38 -22.63 7.50
C LYS A 82 3.12 -23.43 7.18
N LEU A 83 3.19 -24.20 6.11
CA LEU A 83 2.07 -25.00 5.60
C LEU A 83 2.27 -26.47 6.00
N ASP A 84 1.22 -27.08 6.54
CA ASP A 84 1.23 -28.50 6.93
C ASP A 84 1.14 -29.45 5.71
N GLN A 85 0.81 -28.91 4.52
CA GLN A 85 0.55 -29.68 3.30
C GLN A 85 1.51 -29.27 2.17
N ARG A 86 1.82 -30.20 1.26
CA ARG A 86 2.59 -29.93 0.05
C ARG A 86 1.65 -29.36 -1.03
N GLY A 87 1.63 -28.04 -1.19
CA GLY A 87 0.81 -27.35 -2.19
C GLY A 87 0.26 -26.03 -1.65
N ILE A 88 -0.34 -25.22 -2.52
CA ILE A 88 -0.96 -23.93 -2.17
C ILE A 88 -2.48 -23.91 -2.43
N ASP A 89 -2.99 -24.98 -3.05
CA ASP A 89 -4.41 -25.20 -3.30
C ASP A 89 -5.05 -25.92 -2.12
N ASN A 90 -6.26 -25.51 -1.74
CA ASN A 90 -7.05 -26.14 -0.68
C ASN A 90 -6.38 -26.16 0.70
N ILE A 91 -5.70 -25.08 1.07
CA ILE A 91 -5.08 -24.95 2.39
C ILE A 91 -6.15 -24.64 3.43
N ASP A 92 -6.35 -25.56 4.37
CA ASP A 92 -7.29 -25.40 5.48
C ASP A 92 -6.67 -24.75 6.70
N LYS A 93 -5.34 -24.79 6.80
CA LYS A 93 -4.60 -24.30 7.95
C LYS A 93 -3.20 -23.84 7.54
N ALA A 94 -2.77 -22.72 8.11
CA ALA A 94 -1.39 -22.24 8.06
C ALA A 94 -0.94 -21.84 9.47
N SER A 95 0.34 -22.00 9.77
CA SER A 95 0.97 -21.41 10.95
C SER A 95 1.75 -20.18 10.50
N ILE A 96 1.44 -19.01 11.07
CA ILE A 96 2.01 -17.73 10.66
C ILE A 96 2.88 -17.20 11.78
N THR A 97 4.15 -16.89 11.48
CA THR A 97 5.07 -16.25 12.44
C THR A 97 5.17 -14.76 12.19
N LEU A 98 4.79 -13.93 13.17
CA LEU A 98 4.97 -12.48 13.12
C LEU A 98 5.80 -11.99 14.30
N PHE A 99 6.50 -10.88 14.14
CA PHE A 99 7.17 -10.19 15.22
C PHE A 99 6.14 -9.41 16.05
N ASN A 100 5.98 -9.77 17.32
CA ASN A 100 5.31 -8.91 18.29
C ASN A 100 6.24 -7.72 18.60
N ILE A 101 5.84 -6.50 18.21
CA ILE A 101 6.73 -5.33 18.23
C ILE A 101 7.18 -5.00 19.67
N ASP A 102 6.27 -5.00 20.65
CA ASP A 102 6.61 -4.74 22.06
C ASP A 102 7.64 -5.74 22.61
N LYS A 103 7.49 -7.03 22.30
CA LYS A 103 8.44 -8.06 22.72
C LYS A 103 9.77 -7.93 22.00
N TRP A 104 9.74 -7.60 20.71
CA TRP A 104 10.93 -7.41 19.90
C TRP A 104 11.76 -6.22 20.39
N ASP A 105 11.12 -5.08 20.66
CA ASP A 105 11.76 -3.90 21.24
C ASP A 105 12.36 -4.18 22.61
N LYS A 106 11.70 -5.01 23.43
CA LYS A 106 12.24 -5.46 24.71
C LYS A 106 13.48 -6.33 24.51
N ALA A 107 13.41 -7.31 23.62
CA ALA A 107 14.50 -8.23 23.33
C ALA A 107 15.75 -7.50 22.81
N GLU A 108 15.57 -6.50 21.95
CA GLU A 108 16.67 -5.66 21.46
C GLU A 108 17.35 -4.88 22.59
N LYS A 109 16.56 -4.31 23.52
CA LYS A 109 17.09 -3.60 24.70
C LYS A 109 17.85 -4.51 25.65
N THR A 110 17.48 -5.79 25.74
CA THR A 110 18.15 -6.78 26.61
C THR A 110 19.24 -7.57 25.90
N GLY A 111 19.36 -7.45 24.58
CA GLY A 111 20.26 -8.26 23.76
C GLY A 111 19.82 -9.72 23.59
N GLU A 112 18.55 -10.02 23.86
CA GLU A 112 17.96 -11.35 23.67
C GLU A 112 17.57 -11.59 22.20
N GLU A 113 17.69 -12.84 21.75
CA GLU A 113 17.21 -13.23 20.42
C GLU A 113 15.68 -13.40 20.45
N TYR A 114 14.96 -12.69 19.58
CA TYR A 114 13.52 -12.84 19.40
C TYR A 114 13.19 -13.28 17.97
N LYS A 115 12.43 -14.37 17.85
CA LYS A 115 12.14 -15.06 16.56
C LYS A 115 10.70 -14.85 16.07
N GLY A 116 9.95 -13.97 16.72
CA GLY A 116 8.51 -13.80 16.50
C GLY A 116 7.65 -14.80 17.29
N ASP A 117 6.35 -14.52 17.30
CA ASP A 117 5.30 -15.38 17.84
C ASP A 117 4.59 -16.08 16.67
N SER A 118 4.20 -17.34 16.86
CA SER A 118 3.45 -18.10 15.84
C SER A 118 1.97 -18.21 16.20
N GLN A 119 1.11 -18.04 15.20
CA GLN A 119 -0.34 -18.24 15.31
C GLN A 119 -0.80 -19.22 14.25
N ASP A 120 -1.48 -20.29 14.69
CA ASP A 120 -2.21 -21.18 13.79
C ASP A 120 -3.50 -20.50 13.35
N VAL A 121 -3.71 -20.42 12.05
CA VAL A 121 -4.90 -19.85 11.42
C VAL A 121 -5.57 -20.92 10.58
N LYS A 122 -6.88 -21.10 10.80
CA LYS A 122 -7.69 -22.00 9.99
C LYS A 122 -8.56 -21.20 9.05
N TYR A 123 -8.71 -21.68 7.81
CA TYR A 123 -9.61 -21.06 6.84
C TYR A 123 -11.04 -20.93 7.39
N ALA A 124 -11.51 -21.92 8.14
CA ALA A 124 -12.83 -21.92 8.77
C ALA A 124 -13.03 -20.80 9.82
N ASP A 125 -11.95 -20.31 10.43
CA ASP A 125 -12.00 -19.24 11.43
C ASP A 125 -12.04 -17.84 10.78
N ILE A 126 -11.70 -17.75 9.49
CA ILE A 126 -11.80 -16.52 8.71
C ILE A 126 -13.28 -16.24 8.44
N THR A 127 -13.69 -15.00 8.71
CA THR A 127 -15.04 -14.50 8.43
C THR A 127 -15.00 -13.47 7.30
N SER A 128 -16.16 -13.06 6.82
CA SER A 128 -16.29 -12.05 5.76
C SER A 128 -15.87 -10.63 6.18
N LYS A 129 -15.41 -10.44 7.42
CA LYS A 129 -14.84 -9.17 7.89
C LYS A 129 -13.38 -9.00 7.48
N TYR A 130 -12.70 -10.11 7.23
CA TYR A 130 -11.29 -10.11 6.88
C TYR A 130 -11.11 -9.84 5.39
N SER A 131 -10.11 -9.04 5.06
CA SER A 131 -9.76 -8.66 3.69
C SER A 131 -9.34 -9.88 2.88
N GLY A 132 -9.90 -10.04 1.69
CA GLY A 132 -9.56 -11.16 0.79
C GLY A 132 -10.07 -12.54 1.27
N ALA A 133 -10.97 -12.58 2.26
CA ALA A 133 -11.52 -13.82 2.81
C ALA A 133 -12.23 -14.74 1.79
N ASN A 134 -12.62 -14.19 0.64
CA ASN A 134 -13.42 -14.88 -0.38
C ASN A 134 -12.62 -15.28 -1.63
N ASP A 135 -11.36 -14.87 -1.75
CA ASP A 135 -10.49 -15.16 -2.90
C ASP A 135 -9.22 -15.90 -2.41
N ASN A 136 -8.07 -15.21 -2.42
CA ASN A 136 -6.81 -15.67 -1.86
C ASN A 136 -6.70 -15.25 -0.40
N TRP A 137 -6.84 -16.20 0.52
CA TRP A 137 -7.09 -15.88 1.93
C TRP A 137 -5.83 -15.56 2.75
N TRP A 138 -4.65 -15.40 2.14
CA TRP A 138 -3.42 -15.03 2.87
C TRP A 138 -3.53 -13.66 3.58
N VAL A 139 -4.22 -12.69 2.97
CA VAL A 139 -4.44 -11.36 3.57
C VAL A 139 -5.26 -11.50 4.86
N ALA A 140 -6.39 -12.21 4.76
CA ALA A 140 -7.24 -12.52 5.89
C ALA A 140 -6.49 -13.29 7.00
N ALA A 141 -5.62 -14.22 6.60
CA ALA A 141 -4.82 -14.99 7.53
C ALA A 141 -3.82 -14.11 8.30
N LEU A 142 -3.17 -13.16 7.62
CA LEU A 142 -2.27 -12.19 8.25
C LEU A 142 -2.99 -11.23 9.19
N GLU A 143 -4.14 -10.69 8.78
CA GLU A 143 -4.97 -9.85 9.66
C GLU A 143 -5.37 -10.61 10.93
N TYR A 144 -5.78 -11.88 10.77
CA TYR A 144 -6.12 -12.75 11.91
C TYR A 144 -4.92 -12.96 12.82
N ALA A 145 -3.78 -13.38 12.27
CA ALA A 145 -2.56 -13.62 13.03
C ALA A 145 -2.08 -12.35 13.74
N ALA A 146 -2.09 -11.21 13.05
CA ALA A 146 -1.69 -9.92 13.59
C ALA A 146 -2.57 -9.52 14.78
N MET A 147 -3.90 -9.68 14.68
CA MET A 147 -4.80 -9.42 15.81
C MET A 147 -4.56 -10.36 16.99
N LYS A 148 -4.28 -11.64 16.76
CA LYS A 148 -4.02 -12.60 17.86
C LYS A 148 -2.68 -12.37 18.54
N ILE A 149 -1.64 -12.06 17.77
CA ILE A 149 -0.29 -11.81 18.28
C ILE A 149 -0.22 -10.45 18.97
N GLY A 150 -0.87 -9.42 18.40
CA GLY A 150 -0.87 -8.06 18.91
C GLY A 150 0.55 -7.49 19.05
N GLY A 151 0.81 -6.78 20.16
CA GLY A 151 2.11 -6.18 20.44
C GLY A 151 2.33 -4.82 19.79
N SER A 152 1.24 -4.14 19.42
CA SER A 152 1.22 -2.73 19.04
C SER A 152 -0.10 -2.14 19.51
N ASP A 153 -0.08 -0.86 19.89
CA ASP A 153 -1.29 -0.11 20.22
C ASP A 153 -2.27 0.00 19.04
N ASP A 154 -1.80 -0.17 17.80
CA ASP A 154 -2.62 -0.09 16.58
C ASP A 154 -3.48 -1.34 16.35
N ILE A 155 -3.11 -2.46 16.97
CA ILE A 155 -3.73 -3.77 16.75
C ILE A 155 -4.22 -4.35 18.08
N LYS A 156 -5.54 -4.52 18.19
CA LYS A 156 -6.18 -5.17 19.32
C LYS A 156 -6.62 -6.57 18.93
N SER A 157 -6.89 -7.41 19.94
CA SER A 157 -7.27 -8.83 19.79
C SER A 157 -8.46 -9.12 18.87
N VAL A 158 -9.28 -8.11 18.56
CA VAL A 158 -10.51 -8.20 17.77
C VAL A 158 -10.70 -7.04 16.79
N SER A 159 -9.73 -6.12 16.66
CA SER A 159 -9.89 -4.93 15.82
C SER A 159 -8.57 -4.21 15.54
N PHE A 160 -8.51 -3.50 14.41
CA PHE A 160 -7.50 -2.49 14.13
C PHE A 160 -7.96 -1.09 14.57
N LYS A 161 -7.02 -0.25 15.01
CA LYS A 161 -7.27 1.19 15.18
C LYS A 161 -7.30 1.89 13.83
N ASN A 162 -8.11 2.93 13.73
CA ASN A 162 -8.30 3.69 12.49
C ASN A 162 -7.08 4.58 12.13
N ASP A 163 -6.16 4.82 13.07
CA ASP A 163 -5.07 5.79 12.95
C ASP A 163 -3.67 5.16 12.96
N GLY A 164 -3.58 3.83 12.80
CA GLY A 164 -2.31 3.14 12.70
C GLY A 164 -1.48 3.54 11.46
N GLY A 165 -0.25 3.03 11.44
CA GLY A 165 0.74 3.29 10.39
C GLY A 165 1.24 2.01 9.71
N PRO A 166 1.51 2.04 8.38
CA PRO A 166 2.08 0.90 7.65
C PRO A 166 3.38 0.34 8.25
N ILE A 167 4.11 1.17 9.02
CA ILE A 167 5.27 0.76 9.82
C ILE A 167 4.97 -0.46 10.70
N THR A 168 3.81 -0.50 11.34
CA THR A 168 3.40 -1.61 12.22
C THR A 168 3.31 -2.90 11.41
N ALA A 169 2.66 -2.88 10.23
CA ALA A 169 2.55 -4.05 9.36
C ALA A 169 3.94 -4.56 8.92
N TRP A 170 4.82 -3.64 8.49
CA TRP A 170 6.16 -4.00 8.04
C TRP A 170 7.01 -4.59 9.14
N SER A 171 7.04 -3.96 10.32
CA SER A 171 7.83 -4.46 11.45
C SER A 171 7.33 -5.82 11.92
N MET A 172 6.02 -6.06 11.94
CA MET A 172 5.47 -7.37 12.26
C MET A 172 5.88 -8.47 11.27
N ILE A 173 5.93 -8.17 9.97
CA ILE A 173 6.21 -9.19 8.94
C ILE A 173 7.71 -9.41 8.76
N THR A 174 8.49 -8.33 8.77
CA THR A 174 9.90 -8.37 8.35
C THR A 174 10.87 -8.41 9.54
N GLY A 175 10.43 -8.00 10.73
CA GLY A 175 11.34 -7.75 11.85
C GLY A 175 12.32 -6.61 11.56
N ILE A 176 11.99 -5.71 10.62
CA ILE A 176 12.81 -4.55 10.26
C ILE A 176 12.13 -3.28 10.79
N LYS A 177 12.94 -2.38 11.37
CA LYS A 177 12.47 -1.07 11.79
C LYS A 177 12.25 -0.20 10.56
N SER A 178 11.12 0.49 10.56
CA SER A 178 10.81 1.47 9.53
C SER A 178 10.65 2.82 10.18
N LYS A 179 10.57 3.87 9.37
CA LYS A 179 10.35 5.22 9.86
C LYS A 179 9.18 5.84 9.14
N GLU A 180 8.31 6.45 9.93
CA GLU A 180 7.24 7.31 9.45
C GLU A 180 7.72 8.77 9.54
N TYR A 181 7.61 9.48 8.42
CA TYR A 181 8.04 10.85 8.27
C TYR A 181 6.85 11.72 7.90
N LYS A 182 6.67 12.81 8.65
CA LYS A 182 5.82 13.91 8.22
C LYS A 182 6.57 14.71 7.17
N ILE A 183 5.93 15.02 6.05
CA ILE A 183 6.53 15.89 5.03
C ILE A 183 6.66 17.30 5.58
N ASP A 184 7.90 17.78 5.74
CA ASP A 184 8.19 19.17 6.07
C ASP A 184 8.15 20.01 4.79
N ARG A 185 7.10 20.83 4.66
CA ARG A 185 6.87 21.67 3.47
C ARG A 185 7.52 23.05 3.56
N THR A 186 8.33 23.30 4.60
CA THR A 186 8.92 24.62 4.84
C THR A 186 10.23 24.85 4.08
N GLY A 187 10.96 23.79 3.72
CA GLY A 187 12.21 23.87 2.95
C GLY A 187 12.00 23.65 1.46
N ASP A 188 12.74 24.36 0.61
CA ASP A 188 12.53 24.29 -0.84
C ASP A 188 12.74 22.89 -1.45
N SER A 189 13.49 21.98 -0.81
CA SER A 189 13.81 20.65 -1.35
C SER A 189 12.77 19.56 -1.07
N TRP A 190 11.64 19.86 -0.42
CA TRP A 190 10.72 18.80 0.04
C TRP A 190 10.10 18.01 -1.12
N LYS A 191 9.89 18.66 -2.28
CA LYS A 191 9.32 18.03 -3.48
C LYS A 191 10.29 17.07 -4.15
N SER A 192 11.55 17.49 -4.32
CA SER A 192 12.59 16.62 -4.89
C SER A 192 12.89 15.43 -3.97
N GLU A 193 12.87 15.65 -2.65
CA GLU A 193 13.00 14.58 -1.66
C GLU A 193 11.84 13.60 -1.70
N LEU A 194 10.59 14.09 -1.73
CA LEU A 194 9.41 13.26 -1.88
C LEU A 194 9.49 12.46 -3.18
N TRP A 195 9.80 13.08 -4.31
CA TRP A 195 9.96 12.39 -5.59
C TRP A 195 10.99 11.26 -5.51
N ARG A 196 12.17 11.55 -4.94
CA ARG A 196 13.25 10.56 -4.74
C ARG A 196 12.77 9.39 -3.89
N VAL A 197 12.00 9.65 -2.84
CA VAL A 197 11.41 8.61 -1.99
C VAL A 197 10.44 7.74 -2.78
N LEU A 198 9.49 8.36 -3.48
CA LEU A 198 8.51 7.64 -4.29
C LEU A 198 9.20 6.79 -5.38
N LYS A 199 10.27 7.29 -6.00
CA LYS A 199 11.06 6.55 -7.01
C LYS A 199 11.69 5.26 -6.47
N SER A 200 11.89 5.13 -5.16
CA SER A 200 12.45 3.92 -4.54
C SER A 200 11.42 2.78 -4.40
N ALA A 201 10.12 3.05 -4.61
CA ALA A 201 9.03 2.10 -4.39
C ALA A 201 9.13 0.73 -5.12
N PRO A 202 9.72 0.62 -6.32
CA PRO A 202 9.91 -0.70 -6.94
C PRO A 202 10.92 -1.60 -6.19
N GLU A 203 11.83 -1.00 -5.43
CA GLU A 203 12.93 -1.67 -4.74
C GLU A 203 12.81 -1.60 -3.21
N SER A 204 11.81 -0.85 -2.72
CA SER A 204 11.60 -0.58 -1.29
C SER A 204 10.11 -0.48 -0.97
N TYR A 205 9.76 -0.70 0.29
CA TYR A 205 8.38 -0.58 0.74
C TYR A 205 8.08 0.89 0.99
N VAL A 206 7.26 1.52 0.14
CA VAL A 206 6.90 2.92 0.29
C VAL A 206 5.40 3.05 0.41
N CYS A 207 4.96 3.74 1.47
CA CYS A 207 3.57 4.12 1.67
C CYS A 207 3.47 5.62 1.87
N ILE A 208 2.35 6.21 1.45
CA ILE A 208 2.02 7.61 1.68
C ILE A 208 0.64 7.76 2.31
N LYS A 209 0.48 8.81 3.12
CA LYS A 209 -0.82 9.21 3.68
C LYS A 209 -1.29 10.50 3.04
N SER A 210 -2.50 10.50 2.52
CA SER A 210 -3.12 11.72 1.99
C SER A 210 -3.49 12.71 3.10
N VAL A 211 -3.50 14.00 2.76
CA VAL A 211 -3.98 15.09 3.63
C VAL A 211 -5.50 15.06 3.78
N SER A 212 -6.01 15.65 4.87
CA SER A 212 -7.44 15.64 5.21
C SER A 212 -8.35 16.38 4.25
N HIS A 213 -7.81 17.36 3.50
CA HIS A 213 -8.58 18.17 2.58
C HIS A 213 -7.92 18.17 1.21
N PRO A 214 -8.17 17.12 0.39
CA PRO A 214 -7.66 17.10 -0.95
C PRO A 214 -8.14 18.32 -1.76
N ASN A 215 -7.28 18.81 -2.64
CA ASN A 215 -7.67 19.85 -3.60
C ASN A 215 -8.80 19.32 -4.52
N GLU A 216 -9.55 20.23 -5.16
CA GLU A 216 -10.72 19.86 -5.96
C GLU A 216 -10.42 18.82 -7.04
N LYS A 217 -9.27 18.95 -7.71
CA LYS A 217 -8.81 18.02 -8.76
C LYS A 217 -8.57 16.60 -8.22
N MET A 218 -8.14 16.49 -6.97
CA MET A 218 -7.75 15.23 -6.34
C MET A 218 -8.87 14.57 -5.53
N ARG A 219 -9.96 15.28 -5.20
CA ARG A 219 -11.07 14.72 -4.39
C ARG A 219 -11.77 13.51 -4.99
N SER A 220 -11.80 13.39 -6.32
CA SER A 220 -12.37 12.23 -7.01
C SER A 220 -11.39 11.07 -7.19
N ILE A 221 -10.12 11.27 -6.80
CA ILE A 221 -9.03 10.34 -7.06
C ILE A 221 -8.49 9.77 -5.74
N ILE A 222 -8.19 10.64 -4.77
CA ILE A 222 -7.77 10.25 -3.42
C ILE A 222 -8.87 10.58 -2.41
N THR A 223 -9.13 9.65 -1.50
CA THR A 223 -10.24 9.73 -0.57
C THR A 223 -9.76 10.17 0.81
N GLY A 224 -10.05 11.40 1.21
CA GLY A 224 -9.82 11.89 2.59
C GLY A 224 -8.42 11.61 3.12
N VAL A 225 -8.31 11.24 4.41
CA VAL A 225 -7.06 10.76 5.04
C VAL A 225 -6.99 9.24 4.91
N THR A 226 -6.12 8.75 4.03
CA THR A 226 -5.98 7.32 3.71
C THR A 226 -4.54 6.99 3.41
N TRP A 227 -4.12 5.78 3.77
CA TRP A 227 -2.84 5.24 3.38
C TRP A 227 -2.90 4.56 2.02
N TYR A 228 -1.88 4.82 1.20
CA TYR A 228 -1.70 4.22 -0.12
C TYR A 228 -0.32 3.57 -0.19
N ALA A 229 -0.23 2.38 -0.76
CA ALA A 229 1.05 1.83 -1.17
C ALA A 229 1.50 2.51 -2.46
N VAL A 230 2.77 2.84 -2.57
CA VAL A 230 3.35 3.31 -3.82
C VAL A 230 3.87 2.07 -4.55
N LEU A 231 3.36 1.82 -5.76
CA LEU A 231 3.71 0.62 -6.54
C LEU A 231 4.83 0.91 -7.55
N SER A 232 4.72 2.03 -8.25
CA SER A 232 5.72 2.42 -9.25
C SER A 232 5.71 3.91 -9.53
N VAL A 233 6.84 4.40 -10.03
CA VAL A 233 7.00 5.80 -10.43
C VAL A 233 7.75 5.88 -11.75
N GLN A 234 7.12 6.52 -12.74
CA GLN A 234 7.61 6.68 -14.10
C GLN A 234 7.74 8.16 -14.45
N GLY A 235 8.54 8.49 -15.47
CA GLY A 235 8.73 9.87 -15.95
C GLY A 235 9.99 10.54 -15.41
N SER A 236 10.13 11.82 -15.76
CA SER A 236 11.34 12.63 -15.51
C SER A 236 11.56 12.95 -14.04
N GLN A 237 12.81 13.30 -13.69
CA GLN A 237 13.15 13.79 -12.35
C GLN A 237 12.52 15.16 -12.11
N TYR A 238 12.37 15.52 -10.83
CA TYR A 238 11.88 16.82 -10.41
C TYR A 238 12.94 17.56 -9.59
N ASP A 239 13.08 18.86 -9.82
CA ASP A 239 13.88 19.75 -8.98
C ASP A 239 13.14 20.09 -7.67
N ASP A 240 13.82 20.87 -6.84
CA ASP A 240 13.31 21.40 -5.57
C ASP A 240 12.01 22.20 -5.77
N HIS A 241 11.82 22.85 -6.93
CA HIS A 241 10.60 23.60 -7.23
C HIS A 241 9.43 22.73 -7.72
N GLY A 242 9.65 21.43 -7.95
CA GLY A 242 8.67 20.52 -8.55
C GLY A 242 8.53 20.74 -10.05
N GLN A 243 9.58 21.23 -10.72
CA GLN A 243 9.67 21.29 -12.18
C GLN A 243 10.44 20.10 -12.72
N ILE A 244 10.13 19.70 -13.95
CA ILE A 244 10.78 18.58 -14.62
C ILE A 244 12.24 18.93 -14.93
N VAL A 245 13.17 18.07 -14.49
CA VAL A 245 14.60 18.15 -14.80
C VAL A 245 14.96 16.95 -15.68
N GLY A 246 15.22 17.21 -16.97
CA GLY A 246 15.62 16.20 -17.95
C GLY A 246 14.84 16.30 -19.26
N GLU A 247 15.52 16.05 -20.38
CA GLU A 247 15.02 16.41 -21.72
C GLU A 247 14.06 15.37 -22.36
N ASN A 248 13.82 14.19 -21.74
CA ASN A 248 13.23 13.06 -22.46
C ASN A 248 12.12 12.27 -21.74
N GLY A 249 11.55 12.75 -20.64
CA GLY A 249 10.44 12.06 -19.96
C GLY A 249 9.21 12.96 -19.80
N GLY A 250 8.03 12.39 -20.05
CA GLY A 250 6.75 13.06 -19.75
C GLY A 250 6.58 13.34 -18.25
N ASP A 251 5.47 14.02 -17.92
CA ASP A 251 5.06 14.31 -16.54
C ASP A 251 5.18 13.06 -15.67
N GLY A 252 5.90 13.18 -14.55
CA GLY A 252 6.06 12.10 -13.59
C GLY A 252 4.73 11.53 -13.15
N GLN A 253 4.59 10.21 -13.29
CA GLN A 253 3.40 9.48 -12.89
C GLN A 253 3.74 8.60 -11.69
N VAL A 254 2.87 8.64 -10.69
CA VAL A 254 2.94 7.82 -9.48
C VAL A 254 1.75 6.87 -9.51
N THR A 255 2.02 5.57 -9.48
CA THR A 255 0.99 4.54 -9.33
C THR A 255 0.88 4.17 -7.86
N LEU A 256 -0.31 4.38 -7.31
CA LEU A 256 -0.70 4.09 -5.94
C LEU A 256 -1.63 2.88 -5.91
N PHE A 257 -1.63 2.15 -4.82
CA PHE A 257 -2.66 1.16 -4.51
C PHE A 257 -3.61 1.69 -3.45
N ASP A 258 -4.91 1.70 -3.76
CA ASP A 258 -5.97 1.98 -2.80
C ASP A 258 -6.56 0.65 -2.29
N ALA A 259 -6.21 0.28 -1.06
CA ALA A 259 -6.71 -0.93 -0.44
C ALA A 259 -8.23 -0.91 -0.22
N ARG A 260 -8.86 0.27 -0.06
CA ARG A 260 -10.32 0.38 0.11
C ARG A 260 -11.06 -0.04 -1.15
N ALA A 261 -10.54 0.40 -2.29
CA ALA A 261 -11.10 0.05 -3.58
C ALA A 261 -10.60 -1.32 -4.09
N GLY A 262 -9.44 -1.78 -3.61
CA GLY A 262 -8.73 -2.94 -4.15
C GLY A 262 -8.22 -2.66 -5.57
N SER A 263 -7.74 -1.45 -5.83
CA SER A 263 -7.41 -1.01 -7.20
C SER A 263 -6.25 -0.03 -7.27
N ASN A 264 -5.58 -0.02 -8.43
CA ASN A 264 -4.51 0.92 -8.74
C ASN A 264 -5.06 2.29 -9.15
N ILE A 265 -4.36 3.33 -8.74
CA ILE A 265 -4.62 4.72 -9.11
C ILE A 265 -3.32 5.31 -9.67
N THR A 266 -3.36 5.87 -10.88
CA THR A 266 -2.21 6.57 -11.46
C THR A 266 -2.48 8.06 -11.51
N VAL A 267 -1.57 8.85 -10.94
CA VAL A 267 -1.68 10.31 -10.84
C VAL A 267 -0.37 10.99 -11.24
N SER A 268 -0.47 12.22 -11.72
CA SER A 268 0.71 13.05 -11.93
C SER A 268 1.33 13.44 -10.57
N PHE A 269 2.65 13.50 -10.51
CA PHE A 269 3.36 13.94 -9.30
C PHE A 269 3.00 15.37 -8.93
N VAL A 270 2.83 16.24 -9.92
CA VAL A 270 2.45 17.64 -9.73
C VAL A 270 1.12 17.75 -8.98
N ASP A 271 0.16 16.87 -9.29
CA ASP A 271 -1.13 16.84 -8.60
C ASP A 271 -1.06 16.18 -7.23
N LEU A 272 -0.18 15.18 -7.06
CA LEU A 272 -0.04 14.40 -5.85
C LEU A 272 0.78 15.10 -4.75
N GLN A 273 1.86 15.80 -5.10
CA GLN A 273 2.90 16.27 -4.16
C GLN A 273 2.32 17.06 -2.98
N ASP A 274 1.36 17.96 -3.24
CA ASP A 274 0.73 18.78 -2.20
C ASP A 274 -0.33 18.04 -1.39
N GLN A 275 -0.66 16.81 -1.78
CA GLN A 275 -1.65 15.97 -1.14
C GLN A 275 -1.04 14.93 -0.19
N VAL A 276 0.29 14.80 -0.16
CA VAL A 276 0.99 13.87 0.73
C VAL A 276 1.30 14.55 2.06
N GLY A 277 0.72 14.05 3.16
CA GLY A 277 1.00 14.54 4.51
C GLY A 277 2.11 13.77 5.21
N TRP A 278 2.19 12.47 4.94
CA TRP A 278 3.12 11.54 5.57
C TRP A 278 3.63 10.52 4.57
N GLN A 279 4.83 10.00 4.81
CA GLN A 279 5.39 8.86 4.10
C GLN A 279 6.02 7.88 5.09
N VAL A 280 6.03 6.60 4.74
CA VAL A 280 6.76 5.56 5.48
C VAL A 280 7.76 4.92 4.54
N THR A 281 8.98 4.71 5.03
CA THR A 281 10.05 4.00 4.32
C THR A 281 10.85 3.14 5.30
N PRO A 282 11.58 2.11 4.84
CA PRO A 282 12.55 1.39 5.66
C PRO A 282 13.62 2.34 6.21
N GLU A 283 14.13 2.06 7.41
CA GLU A 283 15.14 2.90 8.07
C GLU A 283 16.49 2.91 7.31
N LYS A 284 16.79 1.87 6.52
CA LYS A 284 18.03 1.72 5.73
C LYS A 284 17.88 2.06 4.25
N LEU A 285 17.12 3.09 3.90
CA LEU A 285 17.34 3.75 2.61
C LEU A 285 18.54 4.68 2.76
N ASP A 286 19.74 4.12 2.56
CA ASP A 286 20.95 4.92 2.33
C ASP A 286 20.77 5.67 1.01
N TYR A 287 20.05 6.79 1.06
CA TYR A 287 20.10 7.69 -0.06
C TYR A 287 21.52 8.28 -0.11
N PRO A 288 22.20 8.28 -1.26
CA PRO A 288 23.38 9.12 -1.41
C PRO A 288 22.98 10.55 -1.03
N ALA A 289 23.86 11.22 -0.27
CA ALA A 289 23.72 12.64 0.07
C ALA A 289 23.30 13.42 -1.17
N SER A 290 22.46 14.44 -0.98
CA SER A 290 21.81 15.26 -2.02
C SER A 290 22.66 15.39 -3.30
N PRO A 291 22.05 15.31 -4.50
CA PRO A 291 22.80 15.50 -5.73
C PRO A 291 23.65 16.78 -5.63
N PRO A 292 24.91 16.76 -6.12
CA PRO A 292 25.81 17.89 -5.99
C PRO A 292 25.10 19.13 -6.51
N GLN A 293 25.03 20.17 -5.66
CA GLN A 293 24.46 21.45 -6.06
C GLN A 293 25.17 21.90 -7.34
N PRO A 294 24.43 22.39 -8.36
CA PRO A 294 25.05 22.96 -9.53
C PRO A 294 26.02 24.08 -9.09
N PRO A 295 27.18 24.23 -9.74
CA PRO A 295 28.14 25.25 -9.38
C PRO A 295 27.45 26.61 -9.38
N LYS A 296 27.59 27.37 -8.28
CA LYS A 296 27.10 28.74 -8.21
C LYS A 296 27.78 29.54 -9.33
N ALA A 297 26.95 30.13 -10.20
CA ALA A 297 27.38 31.04 -11.26
C ALA A 297 28.00 32.32 -10.68
#